data_AF-A0A5D2PDZ6-F1
#
_entry.id   AF-A0A5D2PDZ6-F1
#
_cell.length_a   1.000
_cell.length_b   1.000
_cell.length_c   1.000
_cell.angle_alpha   90.00
_cell.angle_beta   90.00
_cell.angle_gamma   90.00
#
_symmetry.space_group_name_H-M   'P 1'
#
loop_
_entity.id
_entity.type
_entity.pdbx_description
1 polymer ?
#
loop_
_entity_poly.entity_id
_entity_poly.type
_entity_poly.pdbx_seq_one_letter_code
_entity_poly.pdbx_strand_id
1 'polypeptide(L)' 'MHHRCLLGPFGITDLYVHVAVGNEPAKNLYMKSGFIHENNEPAWQARFLDRPRRILLWIGLPCTNEL' A
#
# COMPACT_ATOMS: atom_id res chain seq x y z
N MET A 1 2.97 26.27 -1.61
CA MET A 1 3.95 25.44 -2.33
C MET A 1 4.13 24.14 -1.55
N HIS A 2 3.58 23.03 -2.01
CA HIS A 2 3.81 21.73 -1.37
C HIS A 2 5.08 21.12 -1.93
N HIS A 3 6.19 21.22 -1.19
CA HIS A 3 7.43 20.52 -1.55
C HIS A 3 7.20 19.02 -1.34
N ARG A 4 6.86 18.31 -2.42
CA ARG A 4 6.84 16.84 -2.44
C ARG A 4 8.30 16.40 -2.42
N CYS A 5 8.71 15.89 -1.29
CA CYS A 5 10.05 15.42 -1.08
C CYS A 5 10.11 13.91 -1.43
N LEU A 6 11.20 13.52 -2.09
CA LEU A 6 11.35 12.33 -2.93
C LEU A 6 12.35 11.36 -2.28
N LEU A 7 12.04 10.05 -2.19
CA LEU A 7 12.96 9.08 -1.60
C LEU A 7 13.98 8.59 -2.64
N GLY A 8 15.26 8.86 -2.36
CA GLY A 8 16.41 8.43 -3.20
C GLY A 8 16.43 9.04 -4.61
N PRO A 9 17.28 8.54 -5.53
CA PRO A 9 17.39 9.06 -6.90
C PRO A 9 16.13 8.81 -7.76
N PHE A 10 15.19 8.01 -7.27
CA PHE A 10 14.03 7.55 -8.04
C PHE A 10 12.72 8.30 -7.78
N GLY A 11 12.66 9.14 -6.75
CA GLY A 11 11.45 9.95 -6.56
C GLY A 11 10.26 9.24 -5.94
N ILE A 12 10.47 8.13 -5.23
CA ILE A 12 9.35 7.34 -4.70
C ILE A 12 8.83 8.02 -3.42
N THR A 13 7.56 8.36 -3.38
CA THR A 13 6.93 9.02 -2.22
C THR A 13 6.01 8.10 -1.43
N ASP A 14 5.40 7.14 -2.11
CA ASP A 14 4.34 6.31 -1.56
C ASP A 14 4.48 4.87 -2.08
N LEU A 15 4.26 3.89 -1.21
CA LEU A 15 4.22 2.48 -1.61
C LEU A 15 2.79 1.95 -1.44
N TYR A 16 2.29 1.27 -2.47
CA TYR A 16 0.97 0.65 -2.48
C TYR A 16 1.11 -0.86 -2.63
N VAL A 17 0.42 -1.61 -1.78
CA VAL A 17 0.48 -3.08 -1.73
C VAL A 17 -0.93 -3.66 -1.72
N HIS A 18 -1.14 -4.65 -2.57
CA HIS A 18 -2.36 -5.46 -2.53
C HIS A 18 -2.17 -6.71 -1.70
N VAL A 19 -3.05 -6.95 -0.74
CA VAL A 19 -3.07 -8.15 0.11
C VAL A 19 -4.36 -8.92 -0.13
N ALA A 20 -4.32 -10.25 -0.21
CA ALA A 20 -5.55 -11.03 -0.29
C ALA A 20 -6.38 -10.88 1.00
N VAL A 21 -7.70 -10.75 0.89
CA VAL A 21 -8.61 -10.53 2.04
C VAL A 21 -8.51 -11.66 3.07
N GLY A 22 -8.28 -12.90 2.64
CA GLY A 22 -8.10 -14.05 3.53
C GLY A 22 -6.71 -14.16 4.16
N ASN A 23 -5.74 -13.33 3.74
CA ASN A 23 -4.38 -13.36 4.28
C ASN A 23 -4.23 -12.35 5.42
N GLU A 24 -4.96 -12.62 6.51
CA GLU A 24 -4.94 -11.80 7.72
C GLU A 24 -3.53 -11.66 8.34
N PRO A 25 -2.67 -12.69 8.37
CA PRO A 25 -1.29 -12.55 8.86
C PRO A 25 -0.48 -11.52 8.06
N ALA A 26 -0.59 -11.52 6.72
CA ALA A 26 0.10 -10.53 5.90
C ALA A 26 -0.45 -9.11 6.11
N LYS A 27 -1.78 -8.97 6.19
CA LYS A 27 -2.40 -7.67 6.52
C LYS A 27 -1.84 -7.13 7.83
N ASN A 28 -1.82 -7.96 8.87
CA ASN A 28 -1.33 -7.57 10.19
C ASN A 28 0.16 -7.22 10.17
N LEU A 29 0.97 -7.94 9.39
CA LEU A 29 2.38 -7.62 9.18
C LEU A 29 2.55 -6.21 8.58
N TYR A 30 1.88 -5.93 7.45
CA TYR A 30 1.99 -4.63 6.79
C TYR A 30 1.47 -3.49 7.68
N MET A 31 0.34 -3.70 8.36
CA MET A 31 -0.19 -2.70 9.29
C MET A 31 0.77 -2.41 10.46
N LYS A 32 1.44 -3.43 11.01
CA LYS A 32 2.47 -3.25 12.04
C LYS A 32 3.70 -2.50 11.52
N SER A 33 4.03 -2.65 10.24
CA SER A 33 5.10 -1.91 9.57
C SER A 33 4.74 -0.47 9.19
N GLY A 34 3.54 0.00 9.54
CA GLY A 34 3.09 1.39 9.28
C GLY A 34 2.23 1.58 8.04
N PHE A 35 1.86 0.51 7.34
CA PHE A 35 0.92 0.63 6.23
C PHE A 35 -0.50 0.88 6.74
N ILE A 36 -1.21 1.77 6.05
CA ILE A 36 -2.58 2.18 6.33
C ILE A 36 -3.50 1.51 5.32
N HIS A 37 -4.66 1.06 5.78
CA HIS A 37 -5.69 0.53 4.89
C HIS A 37 -6.37 1.66 4.11
N GLU A 38 -6.37 1.55 2.78
CA GLU A 38 -6.95 2.56 1.90
C GLU A 38 -8.32 2.12 1.37
N ASN A 39 -8.38 0.95 0.74
CA ASN A 39 -9.58 0.50 0.04
C ASN A 39 -9.69 -1.03 -0.02
N ASN A 40 -10.89 -1.53 -0.28
CA ASN A 40 -11.18 -2.92 -0.53
C ASN A 40 -11.67 -3.10 -1.97
N GLU A 41 -11.15 -4.10 -2.66
CA GLU A 41 -11.66 -4.47 -3.97
C GLU A 41 -13.14 -4.90 -3.88
N PRO A 42 -14.03 -4.40 -4.74
CA PRO A 42 -15.41 -4.85 -4.79
C PRO A 42 -15.50 -6.34 -5.10
N ALA A 43 -16.47 -7.04 -4.50
CA ALA A 43 -16.63 -8.48 -4.71
C ALA A 43 -16.90 -8.84 -6.18
N TRP A 44 -17.60 -7.97 -6.93
CA TRP A 44 -17.89 -8.19 -8.34
C TRP A 44 -16.61 -8.14 -9.20
N GLN A 45 -15.67 -7.26 -8.87
CA GLN A 45 -14.42 -7.11 -9.61
C GLN A 45 -13.52 -8.34 -9.44
N ALA A 46 -13.41 -8.84 -8.20
CA ALA A 46 -12.66 -10.07 -7.91
C ALA A 46 -13.26 -11.30 -8.61
N ARG A 47 -14.59 -11.41 -8.64
CA ARG A 47 -15.32 -12.46 -9.36
C ARG A 47 -15.09 -12.40 -10.87
N PHE A 48 -15.14 -11.19 -11.44
CA PHE A 48 -14.87 -10.99 -12.87
C PHE A 48 -13.44 -11.39 -13.26
N LEU A 49 -12.48 -11.16 -12.38
CA LEU A 49 -11.07 -11.49 -12.59
C LEU A 49 -10.66 -12.91 -12.14
N ASP A 50 -11.63 -13.73 -11.71
CA ASP A 50 -11.43 -15.09 -11.19
C ASP A 50 -10.26 -15.22 -10.19
N ARG A 51 -10.16 -14.26 -9.26
CA ARG A 51 -9.08 -14.25 -8.25
C ARG A 51 -9.59 -13.87 -6.86
N PRO A 52 -8.84 -14.21 -5.79
CA PRO A 52 -9.16 -13.75 -4.45
C PRO A 52 -9.27 -12.23 -4.39
N ARG A 53 -10.28 -11.75 -3.65
CA ARG A 53 -10.50 -10.33 -3.38
C ARG A 53 -9.29 -9.76 -2.64
N ARG A 54 -8.84 -8.58 -3.06
CA ARG A 54 -7.68 -7.90 -2.46
C ARG A 54 -8.08 -6.66 -1.65
N ILE A 55 -7.28 -6.34 -0.65
CA ILE A 55 -7.30 -5.06 0.07
C ILE A 55 -6.07 -4.26 -0.37
N LEU A 56 -6.23 -2.94 -0.45
CA LEU A 56 -5.16 -2.00 -0.77
C LEU A 56 -4.65 -1.38 0.53
N LEU A 57 -3.35 -1.52 0.76
CA LEU A 57 -2.62 -0.89 1.85
C LEU A 57 -1.59 0.06 1.27
N TRP A 58 -1.32 1.17 1.95
CA TRP A 58 -0.33 2.14 1.50
C TRP A 58 0.51 2.67 2.66
N ILE A 59 1.72 3.14 2.37
CA ILE A 59 2.54 3.87 3.32
C ILE A 59 3.23 5.04 2.61
N GLY A 60 3.21 6.21 3.24
CA GLY A 60 4.03 7.34 2.82
C GLY A 60 5.47 7.10 3.28
N LEU A 61 6.42 7.21 2.36
CA LEU A 61 7.82 7.01 2.68
C LEU A 61 8.44 8.30 3.24
N PRO A 62 9.21 8.24 4.33
CA PRO A 62 9.84 9.41 4.91
C PRO A 62 10.97 9.91 4.01
N CYS A 63 11.10 11.23 3.93
CA CYS A 63 12.23 11.82 3.25
C CYS A 63 13.53 11.63 3.99
N THR A 64 14.47 10.92 3.37
CA THR A 64 15.89 11.00 3.72
C THR A 64 16.47 12.23 3.03
N ASN A 65 16.41 13.38 3.70
CA ASN A 65 17.36 14.45 3.43
C ASN A 65 18.70 14.01 4.00
N GLU A 66 19.46 13.23 3.25
CA GLU A 66 20.87 13.01 3.59
C GLU A 66 21.60 14.33 3.32
N LEU A 67 21.97 15.01 4.42
CA LEU A 67 22.81 16.21 4.48
C LEU A 67 24.25 15.91 4.06
#